data_AF-A0A7R9UEH8-F1
#
_entry.id   AF-A0A7R9UEH8-F1
#
_cell.length_a   1.000
_cell.length_b   1.000
_cell.length_c   1.000
_cell.angle_alpha   90.00
_cell.angle_beta   90.00
_cell.angle_gamma   90.00
#
_symmetry.space_group_name_H-M   'P 1'
#
loop_
_entity.id
_entity.type
_entity.pdbx_description
1 polymer ?
#
loop_
_entity_poly.entity_id
_entity_poly.type
_entity_poly.pdbx_seq_one_letter_code
_entity_poly.pdbx_strand_id
1 'polypeptide(L)'
;LGLNWGSSTESSLVPSGSLPRLLAACTPKATRGTMEEPEMTLEELRESLLAHFADAGVLSSVKAQLRRHFLDSMKDLGSDAEERELNLPESAVYSLILNHLQRKNLPHSVAVFLPESGLSRSDQLSNADALQILGYSSDAKVFAEQDSGKSVLEILLEEAKTSKKSEATQTSISAEDHLRAQLRSLEKKFEIASEEMDTENLDKKLSVYMRQMDERAAQEAKEMFERWRGQELLKMEMDLRAQKTREVDLLRRELQNDYSARLEGITKREEERLKRAENEVRSMEAASYDHRQKLLLELERLRNRESEGKRLLDVEKAQLERERRENKDHERRLQARETAVNRKEVEVGLRAAEAAKLAKIEAIREYEQRSDAIAAERRFLEEQREALEAERRAVQGQLQSHQACQRDLATREADLVSMTVQVREMEAQLDQQRRVMAEQQAELQAKEDDA
;
A
#
# COMPACT_ATOMS: atom_id res chain seq x y z
N LEU A 1 41.37 46.07 18.63
CA LEU A 1 42.70 46.10 19.25
C LEU A 1 42.91 44.72 19.88
N GLY A 2 43.24 43.67 19.14
CA GLY A 2 44.37 43.57 18.23
C GLY A 2 45.56 43.07 19.03
N LEU A 3 45.88 41.79 18.93
CA LEU A 3 47.23 41.30 18.64
C LEU A 3 47.23 39.77 18.51
N ASN A 4 47.68 39.39 17.33
CA ASN A 4 47.88 38.07 16.76
C ASN A 4 49.40 37.91 16.59
N TRP A 5 49.95 36.76 16.93
CA TRP A 5 51.25 36.23 16.49
C TRP A 5 51.04 34.70 16.57
N GLY A 6 51.01 33.90 15.49
CA GLY A 6 51.96 33.82 14.38
C GLY A 6 53.23 33.11 14.89
N SER A 7 53.76 32.01 14.35
CA SER A 7 53.55 31.27 13.09
C SER A 7 54.58 30.11 13.06
N SER A 8 54.37 29.15 12.14
CA SER A 8 55.41 28.32 11.46
C SER A 8 56.00 27.14 12.26
N THR A 9 56.31 25.95 11.72
CA THR A 9 56.45 25.43 10.34
C THR A 9 56.66 23.90 10.38
N GLU A 10 56.68 23.28 9.19
CA GLU A 10 57.16 21.91 8.82
C GLU A 10 56.05 20.84 8.68
N SER A 11 55.58 20.54 7.46
CA SER A 11 56.20 19.67 6.43
C SER A 11 56.23 18.21 6.90
N SER A 12 55.48 17.26 6.33
CA SER A 12 55.84 16.65 5.04
C SER A 12 54.75 15.70 4.47
N LEU A 13 54.61 15.77 3.13
CA LEU A 13 54.47 14.66 2.18
C LEU A 13 53.25 13.70 2.17
N VAL A 14 52.42 13.96 1.14
CA VAL A 14 51.55 13.11 0.27
C VAL A 14 52.39 11.89 -0.27
N PRO A 15 51.87 10.72 -0.76
CA PRO A 15 50.76 10.70 -1.72
C PRO A 15 49.85 9.46 -1.92
N SER A 16 48.81 9.75 -2.71
CA SER A 16 48.19 8.92 -3.76
C SER A 16 47.33 7.71 -3.39
N GLY A 17 46.07 7.78 -3.86
CA GLY A 17 45.13 6.66 -3.94
C GLY A 17 43.87 7.10 -4.67
N SER A 18 43.95 7.12 -5.99
CA SER A 18 42.93 7.57 -6.93
C SER A 18 41.84 6.53 -7.20
N LEU A 19 40.58 7.00 -7.16
CA LEU A 19 39.38 6.57 -7.94
C LEU A 19 38.71 5.22 -7.59
N PRO A 20 37.43 4.97 -7.96
CA PRO A 20 36.48 5.84 -8.70
C PRO A 20 35.07 6.01 -8.07
N ARG A 21 34.46 7.14 -8.42
CA ARG A 21 33.00 7.31 -8.58
C ARG A 21 32.48 6.33 -9.64
N LEU A 22 31.49 5.52 -9.30
CA LEU A 22 30.56 4.92 -10.26
C LEU A 22 29.13 5.22 -9.83
N LEU A 23 28.63 6.36 -10.34
CA LEU A 23 27.22 6.55 -10.64
C LEU A 23 26.91 5.68 -11.86
N ALA A 24 26.27 4.54 -11.65
CA ALA A 24 25.66 3.76 -12.71
C ALA A 24 24.15 3.81 -12.54
N ALA A 25 23.51 4.51 -13.46
CA ALA A 25 22.09 4.50 -13.68
C ALA A 25 21.63 3.06 -14.01
N CYS A 26 20.66 2.55 -13.26
CA CYS A 26 19.84 1.43 -13.69
C CYS A 26 18.38 1.89 -13.74
N THR A 27 17.99 2.38 -14.92
CA THR A 27 16.60 2.43 -15.35
C THR A 27 16.08 0.99 -15.51
N PRO A 28 14.90 0.63 -14.98
CA PRO A 28 14.26 -0.63 -15.35
C PRO A 28 13.71 -0.51 -16.78
N LYS A 29 14.23 -1.35 -17.67
CA LYS A 29 13.75 -1.50 -19.05
C LYS A 29 12.46 -2.33 -18.99
N ALA A 30 11.34 -1.72 -19.36
CA ALA A 30 10.08 -2.40 -19.56
C ALA A 30 10.20 -3.41 -20.71
N THR A 31 10.13 -4.70 -20.39
CA THR A 31 9.74 -5.74 -21.35
C THR A 31 8.32 -6.16 -21.03
N ARG A 32 7.41 -5.72 -21.90
CA ARG A 32 6.04 -6.19 -21.99
C ARG A 32 6.08 -7.62 -22.53
N GLY A 33 5.90 -8.59 -21.66
CA GLY A 33 5.76 -10.00 -21.99
C GLY A 33 4.79 -10.61 -21.00
N THR A 34 3.61 -10.98 -21.49
CA THR A 34 2.59 -11.76 -20.79
C THR A 34 3.19 -13.05 -20.24
N MET A 35 3.30 -13.20 -18.93
CA MET A 35 3.37 -14.51 -18.28
C MET A 35 2.64 -14.43 -16.95
N GLU A 36 1.73 -15.38 -16.80
CA GLU A 36 0.96 -15.71 -15.62
C GLU A 36 1.89 -15.79 -14.42
N GLU A 37 1.50 -15.20 -13.29
CA GLU A 37 2.17 -15.43 -12.01
C GLU A 37 1.96 -16.91 -11.65
N PRO A 38 2.99 -17.76 -11.64
CA PRO A 38 2.85 -19.04 -10.97
C PRO A 38 2.92 -18.72 -9.48
N GLU A 39 1.83 -18.99 -8.77
CA GLU A 39 1.83 -19.03 -7.31
C GLU A 39 2.84 -20.10 -6.87
N MET A 40 4.11 -19.71 -6.73
CA MET A 40 5.19 -20.56 -6.24
C MET A 40 4.80 -21.03 -4.85
N THR A 41 4.68 -22.33 -4.68
CA THR A 41 4.32 -22.92 -3.40
C THR A 41 5.45 -22.68 -2.38
N LEU A 42 5.11 -22.60 -1.09
CA LEU A 42 6.08 -22.37 0.00
C LEU A 42 7.24 -23.38 0.00
N GLU A 43 7.01 -24.57 -0.54
CA GLU A 43 8.01 -25.63 -0.67
C GLU A 43 9.02 -25.32 -1.77
N GLU A 44 8.58 -24.83 -2.94
CA GLU A 44 9.47 -24.43 -4.03
C GLU A 44 10.30 -23.18 -3.67
N LEU A 45 9.74 -22.28 -2.86
CA LEU A 45 10.47 -21.11 -2.35
C LEU A 45 11.49 -21.52 -1.29
N ARG A 46 11.18 -22.50 -0.44
CA ARG A 46 12.12 -23.07 0.52
C ARG A 46 13.25 -23.82 -0.18
N GLU A 47 12.94 -24.60 -1.20
CA GLU A 47 13.94 -25.31 -2.01
C GLU A 47 14.82 -24.35 -2.79
N SER A 48 14.26 -23.29 -3.37
CA SER A 48 15.05 -22.28 -4.07
C SER A 48 15.94 -21.48 -3.11
N LEU A 49 15.47 -21.13 -1.92
CA LEU A 49 16.30 -20.49 -0.89
C LEU A 49 17.40 -21.43 -0.41
N LEU A 50 17.11 -22.71 -0.17
CA LEU A 50 18.12 -23.69 0.23
C LEU A 50 19.16 -23.91 -0.86
N ALA A 51 18.76 -23.97 -2.12
CA ALA A 51 19.66 -24.02 -3.26
C ALA A 51 20.49 -22.73 -3.34
N HIS A 52 19.87 -21.56 -3.16
CA HIS A 52 20.55 -20.28 -3.22
C HIS A 52 21.56 -20.10 -2.07
N PHE A 53 21.25 -20.58 -0.86
CA PHE A 53 22.16 -20.59 0.28
C PHE A 53 23.27 -21.66 0.14
N ALA A 54 23.04 -22.72 -0.63
CA ALA A 54 24.05 -23.71 -0.98
C ALA A 54 25.03 -23.15 -2.02
N ASP A 55 24.51 -22.53 -3.09
CA ASP A 55 25.30 -21.89 -4.15
C ASP A 55 26.07 -20.67 -3.63
N ALA A 56 25.51 -19.92 -2.68
CA ALA A 56 26.18 -18.81 -2.01
C ALA A 56 27.24 -19.25 -0.97
N GLY A 57 27.41 -20.56 -0.73
CA GLY A 57 28.41 -21.09 0.22
C GLY A 57 28.13 -20.77 1.71
N VAL A 58 26.94 -20.25 2.02
CA VAL A 58 26.55 -19.94 3.42
C VAL A 58 26.28 -21.23 4.19
N LEU A 59 25.67 -22.23 3.56
CA LEU A 59 25.41 -23.54 4.16
C LEU A 59 26.71 -24.30 4.48
N SER A 60 27.75 -24.17 3.65
CA SER A 60 29.05 -24.80 3.90
C SER A 60 29.81 -24.08 5.03
N SER A 61 29.72 -22.75 5.10
CA SER A 61 30.25 -21.94 6.21
C SER A 61 29.61 -22.31 7.55
N VAL A 62 28.27 -22.39 7.61
CA VAL A 62 27.54 -22.76 8.83
C VAL A 62 27.81 -24.20 9.23
N LYS A 63 27.88 -25.15 8.28
CA LYS A 63 28.28 -26.54 8.57
C LYS A 63 29.71 -26.62 9.11
N ALA A 64 30.64 -25.82 8.59
CA ALA A 64 32.01 -25.78 9.08
C ALA A 64 32.11 -25.18 10.49
N GLN A 65 31.33 -24.12 10.77
CA GLN A 65 31.22 -23.54 12.11
C GLN A 65 30.62 -24.51 13.12
N LEU A 66 29.54 -25.22 12.77
CA LEU A 66 28.94 -26.25 13.63
C LEU A 66 29.91 -27.42 13.88
N ARG A 67 30.65 -27.86 12.85
CA ARG A 67 31.68 -28.90 13.03
C ARG A 67 32.80 -28.45 13.97
N ARG A 68 33.25 -27.19 13.86
CA ARG A 68 34.24 -26.62 14.79
C ARG A 68 33.67 -26.55 16.20
N HIS A 69 32.48 -26.00 16.39
CA HIS A 69 31.85 -25.90 17.70
C HIS A 69 31.66 -27.27 18.35
N PHE A 70 31.28 -28.29 17.57
CA PHE A 70 31.13 -29.66 18.08
C PHE A 70 32.49 -30.29 18.43
N LEU A 71 33.53 -30.08 17.62
CA LEU A 71 34.88 -30.54 17.92
C LEU A 71 35.45 -29.85 19.17
N ASP A 72 35.18 -28.56 19.35
CA ASP A 72 35.61 -27.81 20.53
C ASP A 72 34.82 -28.24 21.78
N SER A 73 33.51 -28.48 21.65
CA SER A 73 32.69 -29.05 22.74
C SER A 73 33.14 -30.45 23.15
N MET A 74 33.63 -31.28 22.22
CA MET A 74 34.19 -32.60 22.55
C MET A 74 35.59 -32.50 23.17
N LYS A 75 36.38 -31.49 22.83
CA LYS A 75 37.68 -31.25 23.47
C LYS A 75 37.52 -30.75 24.89
N ASP A 76 36.55 -29.87 25.15
CA ASP A 76 36.25 -29.37 26.49
C ASP A 76 35.73 -30.49 27.42
N LEU A 77 35.03 -31.49 26.89
CA LEU A 77 34.62 -32.69 27.65
C LEU A 77 35.74 -33.74 27.83
N GLY A 78 36.84 -33.63 27.07
CA GLY A 78 37.99 -34.55 27.14
C GLY A 78 39.24 -33.94 27.77
N SER A 79 39.21 -32.67 28.17
CA SER A 79 40.36 -31.92 28.68
C SER A 79 40.47 -31.93 30.22
N ASP A 80 39.79 -32.85 30.90
CA ASP A 80 40.04 -33.17 32.32
C ASP A 80 41.06 -34.32 32.49
N ALA A 81 41.68 -34.78 31.39
CA ALA A 81 42.92 -35.54 31.47
C ALA A 81 44.08 -34.55 31.69
N GLU A 82 44.13 -33.96 32.88
CA GLU A 82 45.35 -33.34 33.37
C GLU A 82 46.48 -34.36 33.22
N GLU A 83 47.54 -34.00 32.48
CA GLU A 83 48.80 -34.72 32.49
C GLU A 83 49.32 -34.69 33.93
N ARG A 84 48.92 -35.67 34.75
CA ARG A 84 49.49 -35.88 36.08
C ARG A 84 50.96 -36.22 35.85
N GLU A 85 51.84 -35.29 36.16
CA GLU A 85 53.27 -35.57 36.27
C GLU A 85 53.47 -36.63 37.36
N LEU A 86 53.67 -37.88 36.95
CA LEU A 86 53.85 -38.99 37.88
C LEU A 86 55.22 -38.90 38.53
N ASN A 87 55.28 -39.05 39.85
CA ASN A 87 56.56 -39.17 40.55
C ASN A 87 57.26 -40.46 40.08
N LEU A 88 58.59 -40.41 39.88
CA LEU A 88 59.40 -41.54 39.39
C LEU A 88 59.13 -42.89 40.12
N PRO A 89 58.98 -42.97 41.46
CA PRO A 89 58.65 -44.22 42.14
C PRO A 89 57.20 -44.67 41.92
N GLU A 90 56.25 -43.74 41.73
CA GLU A 90 54.85 -44.06 41.44
C GLU A 90 54.69 -44.61 40.02
N SER A 91 55.39 -44.03 39.05
CA SER A 91 55.48 -44.54 37.68
C SER A 91 56.09 -45.95 37.62
N ALA A 92 57.09 -46.24 38.47
CA ALA A 92 57.66 -47.59 38.59
C ALA A 92 56.65 -48.62 39.14
N VAL A 93 55.86 -48.26 40.16
CA VAL A 93 54.81 -49.13 40.72
C VAL A 93 53.68 -49.36 39.71
N TYR A 94 53.20 -48.31 39.04
CA TYR A 94 52.15 -48.42 38.04
C TYR A 94 52.61 -49.23 36.81
N SER A 95 53.90 -49.12 36.43
CA SER A 95 54.50 -49.98 35.39
C SER A 95 54.53 -51.45 35.81
N LEU A 96 54.82 -51.77 37.07
CA LEU A 96 54.77 -53.15 37.59
C LEU A 96 53.33 -53.72 37.63
N ILE A 97 52.35 -52.90 38.00
CA ILE A 97 50.92 -53.28 37.99
C ILE A 97 50.44 -53.51 36.56
N LEU A 98 50.82 -52.64 35.63
CA LEU A 98 50.50 -52.78 34.22
C LEU A 98 51.11 -54.08 33.64
N ASN A 99 52.36 -54.41 34.00
CA ASN A 99 52.99 -55.66 33.60
C ASN A 99 52.25 -56.89 34.15
N HIS A 100 51.77 -56.82 35.40
CA HIS A 100 50.94 -57.87 35.99
C HIS A 100 49.62 -58.07 35.22
N LEU A 101 48.91 -56.99 34.89
CA LEU A 101 47.65 -57.03 34.15
C LEU A 101 47.81 -57.57 32.71
N GLN A 102 48.93 -57.24 32.06
CA GLN A 102 49.29 -57.79 30.76
C GLN A 102 49.59 -59.29 30.82
N ARG A 103 50.35 -59.76 31.84
CA ARG A 103 50.68 -61.19 32.00
C ARG A 103 49.45 -62.05 32.35
N LYS A 104 48.48 -61.50 33.08
CA LYS A 104 47.20 -62.18 33.38
C LYS A 104 46.18 -62.08 32.24
N ASN A 105 46.55 -61.51 31.08
CA ASN A 105 45.71 -61.35 29.89
C ASN A 105 44.35 -60.68 30.17
N LEU A 106 44.38 -59.51 30.83
CA LEU A 106 43.18 -58.70 31.11
C LEU A 106 43.13 -57.44 30.22
N PRO A 107 42.76 -57.56 28.93
CA PRO A 107 42.85 -56.45 27.98
C PRO A 107 41.91 -55.29 28.30
N HIS A 108 40.73 -55.58 28.87
CA HIS A 108 39.76 -54.55 29.25
C HIS A 108 40.26 -53.72 30.43
N SER A 109 40.89 -54.35 31.42
CA SER A 109 41.50 -53.64 32.55
C SER A 109 42.68 -52.79 32.11
N VAL A 110 43.50 -53.26 31.17
CA VAL A 110 44.62 -52.47 30.61
C VAL A 110 44.12 -51.25 29.83
N ALA A 111 43.05 -51.38 29.05
CA ALA A 111 42.49 -50.28 28.26
C ALA A 111 41.90 -49.14 29.11
N VAL A 112 41.40 -49.46 30.31
CA VAL A 112 40.89 -48.47 31.28
C VAL A 112 42.02 -47.93 32.16
N PHE A 113 42.95 -48.79 32.57
CA PHE A 113 44.06 -48.40 33.45
C PHE A 113 45.03 -47.40 32.79
N LEU A 114 45.28 -47.51 31.48
CA LEU A 114 46.21 -46.63 30.77
C LEU A 114 45.80 -45.14 30.82
N PRO A 115 44.58 -44.75 30.44
CA PRO A 115 44.14 -43.36 30.55
C PRO A 115 43.92 -42.91 32.02
N GLU A 116 43.51 -43.80 32.93
CA GLU A 116 43.25 -43.42 34.34
C GLU A 116 44.52 -43.27 35.18
N SER A 117 45.58 -44.00 34.86
CA SER A 117 46.86 -43.92 35.59
C SER A 117 47.77 -42.78 35.13
N GLY A 118 47.42 -42.08 34.06
CA GLY A 118 48.27 -41.05 33.46
C GLY A 118 49.53 -41.61 32.78
N LEU A 119 49.64 -42.93 32.60
CA LEU A 119 50.76 -43.57 31.92
C LEU A 119 50.58 -43.52 30.39
N SER A 120 51.43 -42.77 29.71
CA SER A 120 51.54 -42.82 28.25
C SER A 120 52.04 -44.19 27.79
N ARG A 121 51.71 -44.62 26.56
CA ARG A 121 52.38 -45.79 25.93
C ARG A 121 53.89 -45.61 25.83
N SER A 122 54.39 -44.36 25.88
CA SER A 122 55.81 -44.01 25.84
C SER A 122 56.53 -44.13 27.19
N ASP A 123 55.80 -44.13 28.31
CA ASP A 123 56.39 -44.01 29.65
C ASP A 123 56.47 -45.35 30.39
N GLN A 124 56.39 -46.46 29.64
CA GLN A 124 56.45 -47.80 30.19
C GLN A 124 57.89 -48.14 30.55
N LEU A 125 58.20 -48.20 31.85
CA LEU A 125 59.51 -48.63 32.33
C LEU A 125 59.66 -50.15 32.19
N SER A 126 60.87 -50.60 31.85
CA SER A 126 61.21 -52.03 31.84
C SER A 126 61.14 -52.58 33.27
N ASN A 127 60.75 -53.86 33.42
CA ASN A 127 60.66 -54.51 34.73
C ASN A 127 61.97 -54.44 35.53
N ALA A 128 63.12 -54.38 34.85
CA ALA A 128 64.42 -54.22 35.49
C ALA A 128 64.62 -52.80 36.06
N ASP A 129 64.24 -51.78 35.29
CA ASP A 129 64.40 -50.38 35.66
C ASP A 129 63.44 -50.00 36.80
N ALA A 130 62.21 -50.53 36.78
CA ALA A 130 61.23 -50.32 37.84
C ALA A 130 61.68 -50.90 39.21
N LEU A 131 62.33 -52.06 39.22
CA LEU A 131 62.87 -52.68 40.44
C LEU A 131 64.09 -51.92 40.99
N GLN A 132 64.93 -51.40 40.10
CA GLN A 132 66.09 -50.58 40.47
C GLN A 132 65.66 -49.25 41.10
N ILE A 133 64.61 -48.62 40.57
CA ILE A 133 64.06 -47.37 41.12
C ILE A 133 63.44 -47.58 42.52
N LEU A 134 62.88 -48.76 42.79
CA LEU A 134 62.31 -49.12 44.10
C LEU A 134 63.35 -49.58 45.14
N GLY A 135 64.65 -49.56 44.80
CA GLY A 135 65.74 -49.84 45.73
C GLY A 135 65.99 -51.32 46.03
N TYR A 136 65.43 -52.23 45.24
CA TYR A 136 65.77 -53.65 45.30
C TYR A 136 67.05 -53.89 44.48
N SER A 137 68.13 -54.34 45.12
CA SER A 137 69.33 -54.78 44.41
C SER A 137 68.97 -55.95 43.49
N SER A 138 69.58 -56.00 42.31
CA SER A 138 69.37 -57.02 41.27
C SER A 138 69.74 -58.44 41.77
N ASP A 139 68.93 -59.00 42.66
CA ASP A 139 69.06 -60.36 43.14
C ASP A 139 68.55 -61.28 42.03
N ALA A 140 69.47 -62.05 41.46
CA ALA A 140 69.28 -62.88 40.27
C ALA A 140 68.13 -63.91 40.36
N LYS A 141 67.50 -64.06 41.53
CA LYS A 141 66.34 -64.95 41.74
C LYS A 141 65.02 -64.35 41.22
N VAL A 142 64.86 -63.02 41.25
CA VAL A 142 63.64 -62.35 40.76
C VAL A 142 63.53 -62.39 39.23
N PHE A 143 64.68 -62.39 38.54
CA PHE A 143 64.74 -62.48 37.08
C PHE A 143 64.69 -63.93 36.57
N ALA A 144 65.22 -64.90 37.31
CA ALA A 144 65.26 -66.31 36.90
C ALA A 144 63.88 -66.99 36.88
N GLU A 145 62.89 -66.47 37.62
CA GLU A 145 61.53 -67.03 37.65
C GLU A 145 60.55 -66.35 36.67
N GLN A 146 61.02 -65.42 35.83
CA GLN A 146 60.19 -64.75 34.82
C GLN A 146 59.57 -65.72 33.80
N ASP A 147 60.15 -66.91 33.62
CA ASP A 147 59.66 -67.95 32.71
C ASP A 147 58.54 -68.84 33.29
N SER A 148 58.18 -68.66 34.58
CA SER A 148 57.22 -69.53 35.28
C SER A 148 55.75 -69.04 35.26
N GLY A 149 55.44 -67.97 34.52
CA GLY A 149 54.08 -67.43 34.40
C GLY A 149 53.59 -66.62 35.62
N LYS A 150 54.44 -66.42 36.63
CA LYS A 150 54.17 -65.52 37.78
C LYS A 150 54.64 -64.10 37.48
N SER A 151 54.00 -63.12 38.11
CA SER A 151 54.36 -61.69 37.98
C SER A 151 55.39 -61.28 39.04
N VAL A 152 56.20 -60.25 38.72
CA VAL A 152 57.25 -59.72 39.62
C VAL A 152 56.70 -59.30 40.99
N LEU A 153 55.46 -58.77 41.04
CA LEU A 153 54.79 -58.38 42.28
C LEU A 153 54.45 -59.56 43.21
N GLU A 154 54.17 -60.75 42.64
CA GLU A 154 53.85 -61.94 43.45
C GLU A 154 55.09 -62.48 44.17
N ILE A 155 56.28 -62.35 43.57
CA ILE A 155 57.56 -62.83 44.13
C ILE A 155 58.00 -61.96 45.32
N LEU A 156 57.91 -60.63 45.20
CA LEU A 156 58.26 -59.70 46.28
C LEU A 156 57.38 -59.87 47.53
N LEU A 157 56.12 -60.28 47.36
CA LEU A 157 55.19 -60.50 48.46
C LEU A 157 55.49 -61.77 49.27
N GLU A 158 56.18 -62.76 48.69
CA GLU A 158 56.58 -63.98 49.40
C GLU A 158 57.83 -63.77 50.27
N GLU A 159 58.80 -62.95 49.83
CA GLU A 159 60.02 -62.69 50.58
C GLU A 159 59.76 -61.89 51.87
N ALA A 160 58.83 -60.93 51.84
CA ALA A 160 58.49 -60.09 53.00
C ALA A 160 57.93 -60.86 54.21
N LYS A 161 57.53 -62.12 54.05
CA LYS A 161 56.96 -62.95 55.12
C LYS A 161 58.02 -63.61 56.03
N THR A 162 59.31 -63.53 55.72
CA THR A 162 60.33 -64.43 56.32
C THR A 162 61.31 -63.81 57.33
N SER A 163 61.26 -62.51 57.65
CA SER A 163 62.33 -61.83 58.44
C SER A 163 61.88 -61.25 59.80
N LYS A 164 62.21 -61.91 60.92
CA LYS A 164 62.28 -61.34 62.30
C LYS A 164 63.24 -62.15 63.21
N LYS A 165 64.22 -61.53 63.89
CA LYS A 165 64.88 -62.02 65.13
C LYS A 165 65.72 -60.93 65.86
N SER A 166 65.73 -60.98 67.19
CA SER A 166 66.48 -60.14 68.16
C SER A 166 67.39 -60.99 69.07
N GLU A 167 68.52 -60.46 69.57
CA GLU A 167 69.33 -61.09 70.64
C GLU A 167 69.90 -60.06 71.63
N ALA A 168 69.93 -60.44 72.93
CA ALA A 168 70.42 -59.68 74.08
C ALA A 168 71.48 -60.50 74.85
N THR A 169 72.46 -59.82 75.45
CA THR A 169 73.65 -60.40 76.11
C THR A 169 73.54 -60.34 77.64
N GLN A 170 73.83 -61.45 78.32
CA GLN A 170 73.93 -61.54 79.80
C GLN A 170 75.40 -61.50 80.25
N THR A 171 75.68 -60.80 81.36
CA THR A 171 76.94 -60.83 82.13
C THR A 171 76.67 -61.46 83.49
N SER A 172 77.51 -62.41 83.90
CA SER A 172 77.49 -63.01 85.23
C SER A 172 78.70 -62.58 86.06
N ILE A 173 78.41 -62.36 87.34
CA ILE A 173 79.20 -61.70 88.37
C ILE A 173 79.82 -62.76 89.29
N SER A 174 81.10 -62.65 89.60
CA SER A 174 81.73 -63.18 90.84
C SER A 174 83.21 -62.79 90.84
N ALA A 175 83.85 -62.28 91.88
CA ALA A 175 83.43 -61.79 93.18
C ALA A 175 84.61 -60.97 93.73
N GLU A 176 84.36 -59.69 93.96
CA GLU A 176 84.82 -58.78 95.03
C GLU A 176 86.26 -58.79 95.57
N ASP A 177 86.99 -59.91 95.59
CA ASP A 177 88.36 -59.97 96.15
C ASP A 177 89.44 -59.78 95.07
N HIS A 178 89.17 -60.18 93.83
CA HIS A 178 89.94 -59.73 92.68
C HIS A 178 89.74 -58.23 92.43
N LEU A 179 88.56 -57.71 92.77
CA LEU A 179 88.22 -56.29 92.66
C LEU A 179 89.02 -55.47 93.67
N ARG A 180 89.18 -55.91 94.92
CA ARG A 180 89.98 -55.16 95.92
C ARG A 180 91.48 -55.12 95.60
N ALA A 181 92.04 -56.21 95.09
CA ALA A 181 93.44 -56.23 94.64
C ALA A 181 93.64 -55.40 93.36
N GLN A 182 92.68 -55.44 92.43
CA GLN A 182 92.67 -54.55 91.28
C GLN A 182 92.49 -53.09 91.68
N LEU A 183 91.62 -52.78 92.64
CA LEU A 183 91.39 -51.42 93.16
C LEU A 183 92.64 -50.85 93.81
N ARG A 184 93.42 -51.61 94.57
CA ARG A 184 94.71 -51.12 95.09
C ARG A 184 95.78 -51.00 93.99
N SER A 185 95.79 -51.90 93.01
CA SER A 185 96.66 -51.74 91.84
C SER A 185 96.24 -50.54 91.00
N LEU A 186 94.94 -50.21 90.99
CA LEU A 186 94.37 -49.05 90.32
C LEU A 186 94.69 -47.79 91.11
N GLU A 187 94.54 -47.75 92.43
CA GLU A 187 94.94 -46.63 93.29
C GLU A 187 96.42 -46.30 93.08
N LYS A 188 97.30 -47.30 93.09
CA LYS A 188 98.74 -47.10 92.85
C LYS A 188 99.07 -46.69 91.41
N LYS A 189 98.32 -47.19 90.42
CA LYS A 189 98.42 -46.74 89.03
C LYS A 189 97.85 -45.33 88.84
N PHE A 190 96.83 -44.94 89.62
CA PHE A 190 96.24 -43.61 89.61
C PHE A 190 97.13 -42.59 90.32
N GLU A 191 97.86 -42.98 91.36
CA GLU A 191 98.86 -42.11 92.01
C GLU A 191 100.01 -41.78 91.05
N ILE A 192 100.58 -42.80 90.39
CA ILE A 192 101.63 -42.62 89.38
C ILE A 192 101.08 -41.86 88.16
N ALA A 193 99.88 -42.21 87.68
CA ALA A 193 99.25 -41.47 86.59
C ALA A 193 98.88 -40.03 86.98
N SER A 194 98.56 -39.75 88.24
CA SER A 194 98.23 -38.39 88.70
C SER A 194 99.48 -37.52 88.83
N GLU A 195 100.64 -38.11 89.10
CA GLU A 195 101.94 -37.42 89.12
C GLU A 195 102.53 -37.24 87.71
N GLU A 196 102.22 -38.14 86.76
CA GLU A 196 102.61 -38.06 85.34
C GLU A 196 101.57 -37.33 84.45
N MET A 197 100.40 -36.99 84.99
CA MET A 197 99.40 -36.19 84.29
C MET A 197 99.83 -34.73 84.30
N ASP A 198 100.49 -34.31 83.21
CA ASP A 198 100.70 -32.90 82.88
C ASP A 198 99.34 -32.17 82.84
N THR A 199 98.94 -31.58 83.97
CA THR A 199 97.70 -30.81 84.11
C THR A 199 97.63 -29.70 83.07
N GLU A 200 98.77 -29.10 82.73
CA GLU A 200 98.87 -28.12 81.66
C GLU A 200 98.49 -28.67 80.28
N ASN A 201 98.82 -29.93 79.97
CA ASN A 201 98.45 -30.57 78.71
C ASN A 201 96.97 -30.97 78.70
N LEU A 202 96.42 -31.33 79.87
CA LEU A 202 94.99 -31.59 80.03
C LEU A 202 94.17 -30.29 79.89
N ASP A 203 94.61 -29.21 80.53
CA ASP A 203 93.98 -27.89 80.47
C ASP A 203 94.06 -27.30 79.07
N LYS A 204 95.19 -27.48 78.37
CA LYS A 204 95.30 -27.13 76.94
C LYS A 204 94.28 -27.92 76.10
N LYS A 205 94.15 -29.24 76.29
CA LYS A 205 93.15 -30.06 75.59
C LYS A 205 91.72 -29.66 75.93
N LEU A 206 91.43 -29.36 77.20
CA LEU A 206 90.11 -28.91 77.65
C LEU A 206 89.78 -27.54 77.04
N SER A 207 90.71 -26.60 77.03
CA SER A 207 90.53 -25.29 76.40
C SER A 207 90.30 -25.38 74.88
N VAL A 208 90.98 -26.32 74.21
CA VAL A 208 90.77 -26.61 72.78
C VAL A 208 89.39 -27.24 72.57
N TYR A 209 88.98 -28.18 73.42
CA TYR A 209 87.65 -28.78 73.35
C TYR A 209 86.53 -27.78 73.62
N MET A 210 86.69 -26.91 74.63
CA MET A 210 85.77 -25.81 74.92
C MET A 210 85.66 -24.85 73.73
N ARG A 211 86.80 -24.44 73.16
CA ARG A 211 86.81 -23.62 71.94
C ARG A 211 86.11 -24.31 70.78
N GLN A 212 86.31 -25.62 70.58
CA GLN A 212 85.62 -26.39 69.56
C GLN A 212 84.11 -26.50 69.80
N MET A 213 83.66 -26.59 71.07
CA MET A 213 82.24 -26.56 71.42
C MET A 213 81.63 -25.19 71.16
N ASP A 214 82.32 -24.12 71.55
CA ASP A 214 81.89 -22.75 71.30
C ASP A 214 81.87 -22.44 69.79
N GLU A 215 82.86 -22.91 69.04
CA GLU A 215 82.90 -22.81 67.59
C GLU A 215 81.75 -23.57 66.92
N ARG A 216 81.42 -24.79 67.39
CA ARG A 216 80.27 -25.55 66.90
C ARG A 216 78.95 -24.85 67.24
N ALA A 217 78.77 -24.40 68.48
CA ALA A 217 77.58 -23.64 68.88
C ALA A 217 77.44 -22.34 68.09
N ALA A 218 78.56 -21.64 67.81
CA ALA A 218 78.56 -20.44 66.98
C ALA A 218 78.24 -20.76 65.51
N GLN A 219 78.70 -21.89 64.97
CA GLN A 219 78.34 -22.36 63.63
C GLN A 219 76.86 -22.71 63.55
N GLU A 220 76.35 -23.49 64.50
CA GLU A 220 74.92 -23.82 64.61
C GLU A 220 74.06 -22.57 64.73
N ALA A 221 74.46 -21.58 65.54
CA ALA A 221 73.75 -20.31 65.66
C ALA A 221 73.76 -19.51 64.34
N LYS A 222 74.88 -19.49 63.61
CA LYS A 222 74.96 -18.86 62.28
C LYS A 222 74.05 -19.56 61.27
N GLU A 223 74.08 -20.89 61.23
CA GLU A 223 73.20 -21.67 60.35
C GLU A 223 71.73 -21.42 60.67
N MET A 224 71.36 -21.39 61.95
CA MET A 224 69.99 -21.11 62.39
C MET A 224 69.56 -19.69 62.02
N PHE A 225 70.46 -18.71 62.16
CA PHE A 225 70.20 -17.34 61.73
C PHE A 225 70.05 -17.23 60.21
N GLU A 226 70.88 -17.92 59.42
CA GLU A 226 70.77 -17.95 57.96
C GLU A 226 69.48 -18.61 57.50
N ARG A 227 69.08 -19.73 58.13
CA ARG A 227 67.77 -20.38 57.90
C ARG A 227 66.62 -19.44 58.22
N TRP A 228 66.65 -18.80 59.39
CA TRP A 228 65.62 -17.84 59.78
C TRP A 228 65.55 -16.64 58.82
N ARG A 229 66.70 -16.06 58.47
CA ARG A 229 66.79 -14.97 57.50
C ARG A 229 66.25 -15.38 56.12
N GLY A 230 66.59 -16.57 55.64
CA GLY A 230 66.07 -17.12 54.39
C GLY A 230 64.55 -17.28 54.43
N GLN A 231 64.00 -17.81 55.54
CA GLN A 231 62.56 -17.94 55.72
C GLN A 231 61.85 -16.57 55.77
N GLU A 232 62.39 -15.59 56.49
CA GLU A 232 61.81 -14.24 56.56
C GLU A 232 61.88 -13.53 55.20
N LEU A 233 62.98 -13.67 54.45
CA LEU A 233 63.08 -13.15 53.09
C LEU A 233 62.04 -13.79 52.17
N LEU A 234 61.86 -15.11 52.24
CA LEU A 234 60.82 -15.80 51.48
C LEU A 234 59.42 -15.35 51.86
N LYS A 235 59.12 -15.16 53.15
CA LYS A 235 57.83 -14.60 53.59
C LYS A 235 57.60 -13.21 53.02
N MET A 236 58.59 -12.32 53.13
CA MET A 236 58.50 -10.97 52.58
C MET A 236 58.31 -10.96 51.07
N GLU A 237 59.02 -11.82 50.33
CA GLU A 237 58.82 -11.97 48.89
C GLU A 237 57.41 -12.45 48.55
N MET A 238 56.89 -13.42 49.30
CA MET A 238 55.54 -13.95 49.09
C MET A 238 54.47 -12.90 49.40
N ASP A 239 54.62 -12.13 50.47
CA ASP A 239 53.72 -11.04 50.83
C ASP A 239 53.75 -9.91 49.79
N LEU A 240 54.93 -9.53 49.30
CA LEU A 240 55.05 -8.55 48.22
C LEU A 240 54.42 -9.04 46.92
N ARG A 241 54.65 -10.29 46.54
CA ARG A 241 53.98 -10.90 45.36
C ARG A 241 52.47 -10.88 45.55
N ALA A 242 51.97 -11.26 46.73
CA ALA A 242 50.55 -11.24 47.05
C ALA A 242 49.95 -9.81 47.02
N GLN A 243 50.70 -8.80 47.45
CA GLN A 243 50.28 -7.39 47.33
C GLN A 243 50.22 -6.95 45.87
N LYS A 244 51.23 -7.30 45.05
CA LYS A 244 51.25 -6.96 43.63
C LYS A 244 50.15 -7.65 42.84
N THR A 245 49.85 -8.92 43.12
CA THR A 245 48.70 -9.58 42.49
C THR A 245 47.39 -8.91 42.90
N ARG A 246 47.22 -8.56 44.18
CA ARG A 246 46.03 -7.81 44.65
C ARG A 246 45.89 -6.45 43.96
N GLU A 247 46.96 -5.67 43.83
CA GLU A 247 46.96 -4.38 43.12
C GLU A 247 46.55 -4.56 41.65
N VAL A 248 47.12 -5.55 40.96
CA VAL A 248 46.78 -5.87 39.57
C VAL A 248 45.32 -6.30 39.44
N ASP A 249 44.82 -7.12 40.36
CA ASP A 249 43.43 -7.57 40.35
C ASP A 249 42.44 -6.44 40.62
N LEU A 250 42.79 -5.49 41.49
CA LEU A 250 41.99 -4.28 41.71
C LEU A 250 41.90 -3.44 40.44
N LEU A 251 43.03 -3.16 39.80
CA LEU A 251 43.07 -2.40 38.54
C LEU A 251 42.28 -3.11 37.42
N ARG A 252 42.36 -4.44 37.34
CA ARG A 252 41.57 -5.24 36.40
C ARG A 252 40.07 -5.09 36.65
N ARG A 253 39.63 -5.16 37.91
CA ARG A 253 38.22 -4.99 38.29
C ARG A 253 37.73 -3.57 38.02
N GLU A 254 38.51 -2.55 38.33
CA GLU A 254 38.17 -1.16 38.05
C GLU A 254 37.99 -0.92 36.55
N LEU A 255 38.95 -1.39 35.73
CA LEU A 255 38.81 -1.32 34.27
C LEU A 255 37.59 -2.08 33.78
N GLN A 256 37.35 -3.30 34.28
CA GLN A 256 36.18 -4.09 33.90
C GLN A 256 34.87 -3.36 34.25
N ASN A 257 34.80 -2.72 35.42
CA ASN A 257 33.65 -1.93 35.85
C ASN A 257 33.46 -0.68 34.99
N ASP A 258 34.54 0.01 34.62
CA ASP A 258 34.47 1.16 33.74
C ASP A 258 33.98 0.76 32.34
N TYR A 259 34.48 -0.36 31.80
CA TYR A 259 34.03 -0.88 30.52
C TYR A 259 32.57 -1.34 30.59
N SER A 260 32.16 -2.07 31.64
CA SER A 260 30.76 -2.49 31.78
C SER A 260 29.81 -1.29 31.91
N ALA A 261 30.17 -0.28 32.71
CA ALA A 261 29.39 0.94 32.86
C ALA A 261 29.29 1.73 31.54
N ARG A 262 30.38 1.81 30.76
CA ARG A 262 30.37 2.43 29.43
C ARG A 262 29.48 1.67 28.45
N LEU A 263 29.57 0.34 28.43
CA LEU A 263 28.74 -0.51 27.59
C LEU A 263 27.26 -0.35 27.95
N GLU A 264 26.91 -0.44 29.24
CA GLU A 264 25.54 -0.20 29.72
C GLU A 264 25.04 1.21 29.36
N GLY A 265 25.91 2.22 29.45
CA GLY A 265 25.56 3.58 29.05
C GLY A 265 25.27 3.72 27.56
N ILE A 266 26.01 2.99 26.71
CA ILE A 266 25.79 2.97 25.26
C ILE A 266 24.51 2.18 24.94
N THR A 267 24.33 0.98 25.50
CA THR A 267 23.14 0.17 25.25
C THR A 267 21.87 0.88 25.69
N LYS A 268 21.83 1.51 26.86
CA LYS A 268 20.67 2.32 27.31
C LYS A 268 20.36 3.46 26.33
N ARG A 269 21.37 4.17 25.84
CA ARG A 269 21.17 5.25 24.86
C ARG A 269 20.68 4.72 23.52
N GLU A 270 21.18 3.56 23.07
CA GLU A 270 20.73 2.90 21.84
C GLU A 270 19.29 2.43 21.98
N GLU A 271 18.94 1.77 23.08
CA GLU A 271 17.57 1.37 23.39
C GLU A 271 16.61 2.56 23.42
N GLU A 272 17.00 3.67 24.05
CA GLU A 272 16.19 4.89 24.06
C GLU A 272 15.99 5.46 22.65
N ARG A 273 17.03 5.47 21.81
CA ARG A 273 16.93 5.93 20.42
C ARG A 273 16.03 5.00 19.60
N LEU A 274 16.17 3.69 19.76
CA LEU A 274 15.31 2.70 19.11
C LEU A 274 13.85 2.87 19.54
N LYS A 275 13.58 3.02 20.84
CA LYS A 275 12.22 3.28 21.35
C LYS A 275 11.62 4.57 20.80
N ARG A 276 12.41 5.65 20.68
CA ARG A 276 11.94 6.91 20.05
C ARG A 276 11.61 6.68 18.58
N ALA A 277 12.49 6.03 17.82
CA ALA A 277 12.26 5.72 16.42
C ALA A 277 11.02 4.82 16.21
N GLU A 278 10.86 3.77 17.03
CA GLU A 278 9.65 2.92 17.00
C GLU A 278 8.38 3.72 17.25
N ASN A 279 8.38 4.62 18.24
CA ASN A 279 7.23 5.45 18.55
C ASN A 279 6.92 6.45 17.42
N GLU A 280 7.95 7.02 16.79
CA GLU A 280 7.78 7.87 15.60
C GLU A 280 7.18 7.08 14.44
N VAL A 281 7.69 5.87 14.15
CA VAL A 281 7.11 4.99 13.12
C VAL A 281 5.66 4.67 13.42
N ARG A 282 5.34 4.23 14.65
CA ARG A 282 3.94 3.95 15.07
C ARG A 282 3.03 5.17 14.93
N SER A 283 3.52 6.35 15.30
CA SER A 283 2.76 7.61 15.16
C SER A 283 2.52 7.97 13.70
N MET A 284 3.52 7.79 12.83
CA MET A 284 3.39 8.06 11.40
C MET A 284 2.46 7.05 10.71
N GLU A 285 2.53 5.79 11.10
CA GLU A 285 1.60 4.75 10.65
C GLU A 285 0.17 5.09 11.06
N ALA A 286 -0.07 5.39 12.34
CA ALA A 286 -1.39 5.82 12.84
C ALA A 286 -1.93 7.03 12.07
N ALA A 287 -1.12 8.08 11.87
CA ALA A 287 -1.51 9.24 11.08
C ALA A 287 -1.81 8.90 9.61
N SER A 288 -1.04 7.98 9.01
CA SER A 288 -1.28 7.48 7.65
C SER A 288 -2.58 6.67 7.57
N TYR A 289 -2.88 5.86 8.58
CA TYR A 289 -4.14 5.11 8.67
C TYR A 289 -5.33 6.07 8.81
N ASP A 290 -5.25 7.06 9.69
CA ASP A 290 -6.29 8.08 9.85
C ASP A 290 -6.54 8.86 8.56
N HIS A 291 -5.46 9.23 7.86
CA HIS A 291 -5.59 9.91 6.56
C HIS A 291 -6.26 9.02 5.52
N ARG A 292 -5.86 7.74 5.42
CA ARG A 292 -6.51 6.77 4.53
C ARG A 292 -7.99 6.60 4.86
N GLN A 293 -8.35 6.51 6.14
CA GLN A 293 -9.75 6.41 6.57
C GLN A 293 -10.55 7.66 6.21
N LYS A 294 -10.00 8.86 6.39
CA LYS A 294 -10.64 10.12 5.97
C LYS A 294 -10.90 10.14 4.46
N LEU A 295 -9.91 9.74 3.65
CA LEU A 295 -10.07 9.65 2.20
C LEU A 295 -11.16 8.65 1.80
N LEU A 296 -11.24 7.49 2.46
CA LEU A 296 -12.30 6.52 2.19
C LEU A 296 -13.68 7.09 2.49
N LEU A 297 -13.84 7.78 3.63
CA LEU A 297 -15.09 8.46 3.97
C LEU A 297 -15.45 9.57 2.98
N GLU A 298 -14.46 10.32 2.48
CA GLU A 298 -14.68 11.32 1.44
C GLU A 298 -15.10 10.69 0.10
N LEU A 299 -14.47 9.59 -0.30
CA LEU A 299 -14.84 8.82 -1.50
C LEU A 299 -16.27 8.28 -1.40
N GLU A 300 -16.66 7.73 -0.25
CA GLU A 300 -18.04 7.28 -0.02
C GLU A 300 -19.05 8.43 -0.10
N ARG A 301 -18.72 9.59 0.49
CA ARG A 301 -19.55 10.81 0.37
C ARG A 301 -19.69 11.26 -1.07
N LEU A 302 -18.60 11.27 -1.85
CA LEU A 302 -18.63 11.65 -3.26
C LEU A 302 -19.46 10.65 -4.08
N ARG A 303 -19.28 9.34 -3.85
CA ARG A 303 -20.06 8.30 -4.50
C ARG A 303 -21.56 8.43 -4.22
N ASN A 304 -21.93 8.75 -2.99
CA ASN A 304 -23.33 9.00 -2.62
C ASN A 304 -23.89 10.23 -3.36
N ARG A 305 -23.17 11.35 -3.36
CA ARG A 305 -23.55 12.56 -4.11
C ARG A 305 -23.66 12.31 -5.62
N GLU A 306 -22.76 11.54 -6.21
CA GLU A 306 -22.85 11.14 -7.62
C GLU A 306 -24.08 10.28 -7.88
N SER A 307 -24.41 9.35 -6.99
CA SER A 307 -25.59 8.50 -7.13
C SER A 307 -26.89 9.30 -7.01
N GLU A 308 -26.94 10.28 -6.09
CA GLU A 308 -28.04 11.22 -5.94
C GLU A 308 -28.17 12.12 -7.17
N GLY A 309 -27.06 12.67 -7.66
CA GLY A 309 -27.01 13.47 -8.88
C GLY A 309 -27.51 12.68 -10.11
N LYS A 310 -27.10 11.42 -10.26
CA LYS A 310 -27.61 10.54 -11.33
C LYS A 310 -29.13 10.34 -11.22
N ARG A 311 -29.65 10.07 -10.02
CA ARG A 311 -31.10 9.93 -9.80
C ARG A 311 -31.86 11.20 -10.14
N LEU A 312 -31.37 12.36 -9.73
CA LEU A 312 -31.98 13.66 -10.05
C LEU A 312 -32.00 13.90 -11.57
N LEU A 313 -30.87 13.67 -12.25
CA LEU A 313 -30.78 13.80 -13.70
C LEU A 313 -31.73 12.84 -14.44
N ASP A 314 -31.88 11.61 -13.96
CA ASP A 314 -32.79 10.64 -14.57
C ASP A 314 -34.26 11.05 -14.39
N VAL A 315 -34.61 11.61 -13.22
CA VAL A 315 -35.94 12.19 -12.97
C VAL A 315 -36.19 13.40 -13.87
N GLU A 316 -35.24 14.33 -13.96
CA GLU A 316 -35.34 15.51 -14.83
C GLU A 316 -35.49 15.12 -16.30
N LYS A 317 -34.70 14.14 -16.78
CA LYS A 317 -34.84 13.60 -18.14
C LYS A 317 -36.23 13.01 -18.38
N ALA A 318 -36.75 12.22 -17.43
CA ALA A 318 -38.08 11.64 -17.53
C ALA A 318 -39.18 12.71 -17.55
N GLN A 319 -39.04 13.77 -16.75
CA GLN A 319 -39.93 14.93 -16.76
C GLN A 319 -39.90 15.65 -18.11
N LEU A 320 -38.70 15.96 -18.63
CA LEU A 320 -38.53 16.63 -19.91
C LEU A 320 -39.05 15.78 -21.08
N GLU A 321 -38.89 14.47 -21.03
CA GLU A 321 -39.51 13.57 -22.01
C GLU A 321 -41.03 13.59 -21.95
N ARG A 322 -41.60 13.61 -20.74
CA ARG A 322 -43.04 13.71 -20.55
C ARG A 322 -43.58 15.02 -21.10
N GLU A 323 -42.97 16.15 -20.77
CA GLU A 323 -43.34 17.47 -21.30
C GLU A 323 -43.22 17.52 -22.82
N ARG A 324 -42.16 16.93 -23.40
CA ARG A 324 -42.02 16.80 -24.86
C ARG A 324 -43.15 15.99 -25.49
N ARG A 325 -43.63 14.92 -24.84
CA ARG A 325 -44.77 14.12 -25.33
C ARG A 325 -46.06 14.91 -25.23
N GLU A 326 -46.30 15.58 -24.10
CA GLU A 326 -47.47 16.43 -23.89
C GLU A 326 -47.51 17.58 -24.92
N ASN A 327 -46.39 18.26 -25.16
CA ASN A 327 -46.29 19.30 -26.18
C ASN A 327 -46.56 18.78 -27.60
N LYS A 328 -46.02 17.62 -27.97
CA LYS A 328 -46.33 16.98 -29.26
C LYS A 328 -47.81 16.67 -29.41
N ASP A 329 -48.48 16.23 -28.35
CA ASP A 329 -49.91 15.96 -28.37
C ASP A 329 -50.72 17.26 -28.47
N HIS A 330 -50.28 18.33 -27.80
CA HIS A 330 -50.86 19.68 -27.97
C HIS A 330 -50.70 20.20 -29.39
N GLU A 331 -49.51 20.08 -29.99
CA GLU A 331 -49.24 20.45 -31.39
C GLU A 331 -50.15 19.68 -32.35
N ARG A 332 -50.29 18.36 -32.18
CA ARG A 332 -51.19 17.54 -32.99
C ARG A 332 -52.65 17.97 -32.87
N ARG A 333 -53.11 18.28 -31.64
CA ARG A 333 -54.48 18.78 -31.40
C ARG A 333 -54.70 20.15 -32.05
N LEU A 334 -53.70 21.04 -32.01
CA LEU A 334 -53.76 22.33 -32.67
C LEU A 334 -53.79 22.18 -34.20
N GLN A 335 -52.93 21.35 -34.78
CA GLN A 335 -52.92 21.05 -36.22
C GLN A 335 -54.26 20.44 -36.67
N ALA A 336 -54.86 19.54 -35.89
CA ALA A 336 -56.18 18.99 -36.18
C ALA A 336 -57.29 20.06 -36.13
N ARG A 337 -57.22 20.99 -35.18
CA ARG A 337 -58.16 22.12 -35.10
C ARG A 337 -57.99 23.08 -36.26
N GLU A 338 -56.76 23.46 -36.58
CA GLU A 338 -56.43 24.35 -37.69
C GLU A 338 -56.91 23.77 -39.02
N THR A 339 -56.61 22.49 -39.29
CA THR A 339 -57.10 21.82 -40.49
C THR A 339 -58.63 21.71 -40.54
N ALA A 340 -59.31 21.50 -39.41
CA ALA A 340 -60.76 21.51 -39.35
C ALA A 340 -61.37 22.90 -39.59
N VAL A 341 -60.74 23.97 -39.06
CA VAL A 341 -61.16 25.35 -39.32
C VAL A 341 -60.95 25.70 -40.79
N ASN A 342 -59.78 25.42 -41.36
CA ASN A 342 -59.49 25.67 -42.77
C ASN A 342 -60.50 24.97 -43.69
N ARG A 343 -60.89 23.72 -43.39
CA ARG A 343 -61.95 23.01 -44.13
C ARG A 343 -63.29 23.75 -44.04
N LYS A 344 -63.69 24.18 -42.84
CA LYS A 344 -64.93 24.93 -42.66
C LYS A 344 -64.90 26.30 -43.33
N GLU A 345 -63.77 27.00 -43.32
CA GLU A 345 -63.60 28.27 -44.03
C GLU A 345 -63.78 28.08 -45.54
N VAL A 346 -63.18 27.03 -46.10
CA VAL A 346 -63.38 26.66 -47.52
C VAL A 346 -64.85 26.32 -47.80
N GLU A 347 -65.50 25.50 -46.95
CA GLU A 347 -66.92 25.16 -47.10
C GLU A 347 -67.83 26.40 -47.04
N VAL A 348 -67.61 27.30 -46.08
CA VAL A 348 -68.35 28.55 -45.95
C VAL A 348 -68.08 29.46 -47.14
N GLY A 349 -66.83 29.55 -47.60
CA GLY A 349 -66.45 30.31 -48.79
C GLY A 349 -67.15 29.79 -50.05
N LEU A 350 -67.21 28.47 -50.24
CA LEU A 350 -67.95 27.85 -51.35
C LEU A 350 -69.45 28.14 -51.25
N ARG A 351 -70.06 27.94 -50.08
CA ARG A 351 -71.49 28.25 -49.86
C ARG A 351 -71.81 29.72 -50.11
N ALA A 352 -70.95 30.64 -49.66
CA ALA A 352 -71.11 32.07 -49.91
C ALA A 352 -71.00 32.40 -51.40
N ALA A 353 -70.07 31.77 -52.12
CA ALA A 353 -69.92 31.95 -53.56
C ALA A 353 -71.12 31.39 -54.35
N GLU A 354 -71.65 30.23 -53.95
CA GLU A 354 -72.88 29.65 -54.53
C GLU A 354 -74.09 30.54 -54.27
N ALA A 355 -74.28 31.00 -53.03
CA ALA A 355 -75.35 31.92 -52.67
C ALA A 355 -75.26 33.24 -53.46
N ALA A 356 -74.05 33.79 -53.63
CA ALA A 356 -73.82 34.99 -54.43
C ALA A 356 -74.14 34.75 -55.93
N LYS A 357 -73.81 33.57 -56.48
CA LYS A 357 -74.20 33.20 -57.86
C LYS A 357 -75.71 33.10 -58.00
N LEU A 358 -76.41 32.46 -57.06
CA LEU A 358 -77.87 32.34 -57.08
C LEU A 358 -78.53 33.71 -56.97
N ALA A 359 -78.12 34.54 -56.02
CA ALA A 359 -78.62 35.91 -55.87
C ALA A 359 -78.39 36.74 -57.13
N LYS A 360 -77.24 36.57 -57.82
CA LYS A 360 -76.98 37.22 -59.11
C LYS A 360 -77.94 36.75 -60.20
N ILE A 361 -78.23 35.44 -60.28
CA ILE A 361 -79.18 34.89 -61.26
C ILE A 361 -80.60 35.41 -60.97
N GLU A 362 -81.01 35.42 -59.71
CA GLU A 362 -82.31 35.95 -59.29
C GLU A 362 -82.44 37.44 -59.62
N ALA A 363 -81.42 38.26 -59.31
CA ALA A 363 -81.41 39.67 -59.67
C ALA A 363 -81.50 39.91 -61.19
N ILE A 364 -80.83 39.08 -62.00
CA ILE A 364 -80.94 39.14 -63.47
C ILE A 364 -82.36 38.78 -63.91
N ARG A 365 -82.94 37.70 -63.39
CA ARG A 365 -84.32 37.29 -63.72
C ARG A 365 -85.34 38.36 -63.34
N GLU A 366 -85.21 38.95 -62.14
CA GLU A 366 -86.09 40.05 -61.73
C GLU A 366 -85.93 41.26 -62.65
N TYR A 367 -84.71 41.58 -63.08
CA TYR A 367 -84.46 42.65 -64.02
C TYR A 367 -85.08 42.36 -65.40
N GLU A 368 -84.92 41.14 -65.92
CA GLU A 368 -85.55 40.69 -67.16
C GLU A 368 -87.07 40.75 -67.07
N GLN A 369 -87.67 40.23 -66.00
CA GLN A 369 -89.12 40.31 -65.76
C GLN A 369 -89.62 41.75 -65.72
N ARG A 370 -88.91 42.65 -65.02
CA ARG A 370 -89.24 44.08 -65.00
C ARG A 370 -89.09 44.71 -66.38
N SER A 371 -88.04 44.35 -67.13
CA SER A 371 -87.81 44.83 -68.50
C SER A 371 -88.94 44.37 -69.44
N ASP A 372 -89.34 43.11 -69.37
CA ASP A 372 -90.43 42.54 -70.16
C ASP A 372 -91.78 43.16 -69.81
N ALA A 373 -92.05 43.39 -68.52
CA ALA A 373 -93.25 44.10 -68.06
C ALA A 373 -93.29 45.53 -68.61
N ILE A 374 -92.18 46.28 -68.51
CA ILE A 374 -92.08 47.63 -69.08
C ILE A 374 -92.23 47.59 -70.62
N ALA A 375 -91.70 46.57 -71.29
CA ALA A 375 -91.85 46.42 -72.74
C ALA A 375 -93.30 46.10 -73.13
N ALA A 376 -94.00 45.26 -72.38
CA ALA A 376 -95.42 44.97 -72.58
C ALA A 376 -96.28 46.21 -72.33
N GLU A 377 -96.01 46.97 -71.26
CA GLU A 377 -96.67 48.25 -70.99
C GLU A 377 -96.42 49.26 -72.12
N ARG A 378 -95.18 49.36 -72.62
CA ARG A 378 -94.85 50.22 -73.77
C ARG A 378 -95.64 49.84 -75.02
N ARG A 379 -95.72 48.55 -75.35
CA ARG A 379 -96.51 48.05 -76.49
C ARG A 379 -98.00 48.36 -76.32
N PHE A 380 -98.55 48.12 -75.13
CA PHE A 380 -99.95 48.44 -74.84
C PHE A 380 -100.22 49.94 -74.98
N LEU A 381 -99.31 50.79 -74.48
CA LEU A 381 -99.40 52.24 -74.66
C LEU A 381 -99.25 52.66 -76.13
N GLU A 382 -98.40 51.99 -76.92
CA GLU A 382 -98.27 52.20 -78.37
C GLU A 382 -99.56 51.83 -79.10
N GLU A 383 -100.14 50.66 -78.83
CA GLU A 383 -101.43 50.23 -79.37
C GLU A 383 -102.55 51.22 -79.00
N GLN A 384 -102.59 51.69 -77.75
CA GLN A 384 -103.53 52.72 -77.32
C GLN A 384 -103.31 54.05 -78.05
N ARG A 385 -102.05 54.46 -78.27
CA ARG A 385 -101.72 55.65 -79.06
C ARG A 385 -102.18 55.50 -80.51
N GLU A 386 -101.92 54.35 -81.14
CA GLU A 386 -102.37 54.07 -82.51
C GLU A 386 -103.89 54.03 -82.63
N ALA A 387 -104.60 53.43 -81.66
CA ALA A 387 -106.05 53.42 -81.60
C ALA A 387 -106.61 54.85 -81.45
N LEU A 388 -106.05 55.64 -80.53
CA LEU A 388 -106.42 57.06 -80.36
C LEU A 388 -106.11 57.87 -81.63
N GLU A 389 -105.01 57.60 -82.33
CA GLU A 389 -104.73 58.22 -83.62
C GLU A 389 -105.73 57.81 -84.70
N ALA A 390 -106.14 56.55 -84.75
CA ALA A 390 -107.16 56.07 -85.68
C ALA A 390 -108.53 56.72 -85.39
N GLU A 391 -108.91 56.82 -84.12
CA GLU A 391 -110.10 57.56 -83.68
C GLU A 391 -110.00 59.04 -84.05
N ARG A 392 -108.86 59.69 -83.81
CA ARG A 392 -108.62 61.07 -84.24
C ARG A 392 -108.77 61.24 -85.75
N ARG A 393 -108.22 60.32 -86.55
CA ARG A 393 -108.38 60.32 -88.02
C ARG A 393 -109.84 60.12 -88.43
N ALA A 394 -110.57 59.22 -87.76
CA ALA A 394 -111.99 58.99 -88.01
C ALA A 394 -112.83 60.24 -87.69
N VAL A 395 -112.61 60.86 -86.53
CA VAL A 395 -113.25 62.14 -86.15
C VAL A 395 -112.89 63.24 -87.13
N GLN A 396 -111.63 63.32 -87.57
CA GLN A 396 -111.22 64.29 -88.59
C GLN A 396 -111.92 64.03 -89.94
N GLY A 397 -112.09 62.76 -90.34
CA GLY A 397 -112.88 62.37 -91.51
C GLY A 397 -114.36 62.75 -91.38
N GLN A 398 -114.96 62.53 -90.21
CA GLN A 398 -116.33 62.97 -89.91
C GLN A 398 -116.46 64.50 -89.92
N LEU A 399 -115.47 65.23 -89.42
CA LEU A 399 -115.45 66.69 -89.49
C LEU A 399 -115.38 67.16 -90.95
N GLN A 400 -114.56 66.52 -91.78
CA GLN A 400 -114.45 66.83 -93.20
C GLN A 400 -115.76 66.54 -93.96
N SER A 401 -116.45 65.43 -93.66
CA SER A 401 -117.76 65.13 -94.26
C SER A 401 -118.84 66.09 -93.76
N HIS A 402 -118.82 66.48 -92.49
CA HIS A 402 -119.69 67.53 -91.97
C HIS A 402 -119.43 68.87 -92.67
N GLN A 403 -118.17 69.26 -92.87
CA GLN A 403 -117.81 70.46 -93.63
C GLN A 403 -118.25 70.36 -95.09
N ALA A 404 -118.14 69.20 -95.73
CA ALA A 404 -118.65 68.99 -97.09
C ALA A 404 -120.18 69.13 -97.13
N CYS A 405 -120.89 68.51 -96.20
CA CYS A 405 -122.33 68.62 -96.07
C CYS A 405 -122.78 70.07 -95.75
N GLN A 406 -122.01 70.81 -94.95
CA GLN A 406 -122.25 72.25 -94.75
C GLN A 406 -122.05 73.06 -96.03
N ARG A 407 -121.05 72.74 -96.85
CA ARG A 407 -120.88 73.37 -98.18
C ARG A 407 -122.06 73.02 -99.09
N ASP A 408 -122.52 71.78 -99.09
CA ASP A 408 -123.68 71.34 -99.87
C ASP A 408 -125.00 71.96 -99.39
N LEU A 409 -125.15 72.19 -98.08
CA LEU A 409 -126.27 72.95 -97.54
C LEU A 409 -126.18 74.42 -97.96
N ALA A 410 -124.99 75.03 -97.93
CA ALA A 410 -124.81 76.40 -98.40
C ALA A 410 -125.11 76.56 -99.91
N THR A 411 -124.78 75.57 -100.73
CA THR A 411 -125.17 75.56 -102.16
C THR A 411 -126.67 75.37 -102.34
N ARG A 412 -127.30 74.47 -101.59
CA ARG A 412 -128.76 74.29 -101.57
C ARG A 412 -129.50 75.54 -101.08
N GLU A 413 -128.97 76.25 -100.11
CA GLU A 413 -129.49 77.53 -99.64
C GLU A 413 -129.37 78.61 -100.73
N ALA A 414 -128.24 78.66 -101.46
CA ALA A 414 -128.09 79.54 -102.61
C ALA A 414 -129.08 79.20 -103.75
N ASP A 415 -129.33 77.91 -104.01
CA ASP A 415 -130.31 77.44 -104.98
C ASP A 415 -131.75 77.82 -104.56
N LEU A 416 -132.09 77.72 -103.27
CA LEU A 416 -133.39 78.17 -102.75
C LEU A 416 -133.56 79.68 -102.90
N VAL A 417 -132.52 80.48 -102.61
CA VAL A 417 -132.55 81.93 -102.84
C VAL A 417 -132.79 82.22 -104.33
N SER A 418 -132.10 81.53 -105.23
CA SER A 418 -132.32 81.63 -106.68
C SER A 418 -133.77 81.28 -107.07
N MET A 419 -134.33 80.18 -106.56
CA MET A 419 -135.72 79.79 -106.81
C MET A 419 -136.73 80.81 -106.26
N THR A 420 -136.46 81.43 -105.10
CA THR A 420 -137.33 82.50 -104.58
C THR A 420 -137.30 83.77 -105.43
N VAL A 421 -136.18 84.08 -106.08
CA VAL A 421 -136.10 85.17 -107.06
C VAL A 421 -136.94 84.85 -108.29
N GLN A 422 -136.89 83.61 -108.80
CA GLN A 422 -137.72 83.16 -109.93
C GLN A 422 -139.22 83.22 -109.63
N VAL A 423 -139.65 82.87 -108.39
CA VAL A 423 -141.06 82.99 -107.98
C VAL A 423 -141.52 84.45 -107.96
N ARG A 424 -140.68 85.37 -107.47
CA ARG A 424 -140.98 86.81 -107.48
C ARG A 424 -141.08 87.40 -108.88
N GLU A 425 -140.28 86.92 -109.82
CA GLU A 425 -140.37 87.31 -111.24
C GLU A 425 -141.69 86.84 -111.87
N MET A 426 -142.14 85.63 -111.55
CA MET A 426 -143.44 85.09 -112.00
C MET A 426 -144.63 85.86 -111.40
N GLU A 427 -144.54 86.30 -110.14
CA GLU A 427 -145.55 87.14 -109.50
C GLU A 427 -145.65 88.53 -110.16
N ALA A 428 -144.52 89.13 -110.52
CA ALA A 428 -144.50 90.41 -111.22
C ALA A 428 -145.12 90.33 -112.63
N GLN A 429 -144.95 89.20 -113.33
CA GLN A 429 -145.57 88.95 -114.64
C GLN A 429 -147.11 88.83 -114.54
N LEU A 430 -147.63 88.23 -113.47
CA LEU A 430 -149.07 88.12 -113.23
C LEU A 430 -149.73 89.47 -112.91
N ASP A 431 -149.05 90.33 -112.16
CA ASP A 431 -149.56 91.67 -111.84
C ASP A 431 -149.57 92.61 -113.04
N GLN A 432 -148.64 92.43 -113.98
CA GLN A 432 -148.62 93.18 -115.24
C GLN A 432 -149.83 92.81 -116.14
N GLN A 433 -150.22 91.53 -116.19
CA GLN A 433 -151.40 91.09 -116.94
C GLN A 433 -152.71 91.62 -116.34
N ARG A 434 -152.79 91.74 -115.02
CA ARG A 434 -153.98 92.28 -114.33
C ARG A 434 -154.20 93.77 -114.61
N ARG A 435 -153.14 94.55 -114.82
CA ARG A 435 -153.23 95.98 -115.15
C ARG A 435 -153.76 96.24 -116.57
N VAL A 436 -153.31 95.45 -117.54
CA VAL A 436 -153.77 95.56 -118.95
C VAL A 436 -155.26 95.23 -119.08
N MET A 437 -155.75 94.25 -118.29
CA MET A 437 -157.18 93.89 -118.29
C MET A 437 -158.07 94.98 -117.68
N ALA A 438 -157.55 95.78 -116.75
CA ALA A 438 -158.29 96.87 -116.10
C ALA A 438 -158.39 98.12 -116.99
N GLU A 439 -157.36 98.42 -117.79
CA GLU A 439 -157.34 99.57 -118.71
C GLU A 439 -158.32 99.38 -119.89
N GLN A 440 -158.50 98.15 -120.38
CA GLN A 440 -159.44 97.85 -121.47
C GLN A 440 -160.93 97.98 -121.07
N GLN A 441 -161.26 97.87 -119.78
CA GLN A 441 -162.63 97.97 -119.28
C GLN A 441 -163.04 99.43 -118.98
N ALA A 442 -162.09 100.29 -118.64
CA ALA A 442 -162.35 101.69 -118.31
C ALA A 442 -162.54 102.57 -119.56
N GLU A 443 -162.05 102.14 -120.72
CA GLU A 443 -161.87 103.08 -121.82
C GLU A 443 -163.16 103.44 -122.57
N LEU A 444 -164.15 102.55 -122.75
CA LEU A 444 -165.20 102.87 -123.72
C LEU A 444 -166.62 102.44 -123.31
N GLN A 445 -166.88 102.51 -122.01
CA GLN A 445 -168.15 103.05 -121.50
C GLN A 445 -168.25 104.59 -121.69
N ALA A 446 -167.16 105.25 -122.13
CA ALA A 446 -167.10 106.69 -122.39
C ALA A 446 -167.58 107.14 -123.79
N LYS A 447 -168.18 106.27 -124.60
CA LYS A 447 -168.70 106.62 -125.94
C LYS A 447 -170.23 106.55 -126.11
N GLU A 448 -171.01 106.29 -125.06
CA GLU A 448 -172.48 106.16 -125.18
C GLU A 448 -173.30 107.41 -124.78
N ASP A 449 -172.75 108.46 -124.16
CA ASP A 449 -173.61 109.47 -123.50
C ASP A 449 -173.61 110.93 -124.00
N ASP A 450 -173.00 111.32 -125.13
CA ASP A 450 -173.20 112.69 -125.70
C ASP A 450 -173.06 112.77 -127.24
N ALA A 451 -174.14 112.44 -127.99
CA ALA A 451 -174.62 113.07 -129.24
C ALA A 451 -175.62 112.20 -130.03
#